data_AF-A0A1H3UJ92-F1
#
_entry.id   AF-A0A1H3UJ92-F1
#
_cell.length_a   1.000
_cell.length_b   1.000
_cell.length_c   1.000
_cell.angle_alpha   90.00
_cell.angle_beta   90.00
_cell.angle_gamma   90.00
#
_symmetry.space_group_name_H-M   'P 1'
#
loop_
_entity.id
_entity.type
_entity.pdbx_description
1 polymer ?
#
loop_
_entity_poly.entity_id
_entity_poly.type
_entity_poly.pdbx_seq_one_letter_code
_entity_poly.pdbx_strand_id
1 'polypeptide(L)'
;MTPFEESYYHLILLDPALRKGWLLDNRPADVSPAHWWFSLIDSAVSDVRHQHLGFASTRPQADQALAAALIDWALERPFPLVIAVQRLAQLLSIAFDAGQMVEELPVNVRPDAIARLALDGFAMTREHAIARAASLRAKPLTEDDLYQPGQDPAIFEALTQTDDYRDYHRLFDFDRMLTCLAPFVDLIADPDLAGELRRWLAVQPDLDPVPTAIMLLGTAARSAPPE
;
A
#
# COMPACT_ATOMS: atom_id res chain seq x y z
N MET A 1 -20.98 10.77 -17.80
CA MET A 1 -20.48 10.76 -16.42
C MET A 1 -20.96 9.47 -15.80
N THR A 2 -20.09 8.68 -15.18
CA THR A 2 -20.45 7.41 -14.56
C THR A 2 -21.05 7.65 -13.16
N PRO A 3 -21.81 6.70 -12.59
CA PRO A 3 -22.31 6.81 -11.22
C PRO A 3 -21.20 6.98 -10.17
N PHE A 4 -20.02 6.39 -10.43
CA PHE A 4 -18.82 6.60 -9.60
C PHE A 4 -18.35 8.06 -9.67
N GLU A 5 -18.21 8.62 -10.88
CA GLU A 5 -17.78 10.01 -11.09
C GLU A 5 -18.74 11.01 -10.42
N GLU A 6 -20.05 10.77 -10.52
CA GLU A 6 -21.08 11.58 -9.86
C GLU A 6 -20.90 11.57 -8.33
N SER A 7 -20.71 10.38 -7.76
CA SER A 7 -20.53 10.19 -6.32
C SER A 7 -19.23 10.85 -5.83
N TYR A 8 -18.16 10.70 -6.60
CA TYR A 8 -16.86 11.29 -6.30
C TYR A 8 -16.87 12.82 -6.37
N TYR A 9 -17.51 13.41 -7.38
CA TYR A 9 -17.63 14.87 -7.47
C TYR A 9 -18.54 15.43 -6.38
N HIS A 10 -19.62 14.73 -6.04
CA HIS A 10 -20.45 15.11 -4.90
C HIS A 10 -19.64 15.11 -3.60
N LEU A 11 -18.80 14.09 -3.37
CA LEU A 11 -17.90 14.04 -2.22
C LEU A 11 -17.00 15.27 -2.11
N ILE A 12 -16.39 15.70 -3.22
CA ILE A 12 -15.50 16.87 -3.23
C ILE A 12 -16.25 18.14 -2.82
N LEU A 13 -17.47 18.30 -3.31
CA LEU A 13 -18.31 19.49 -3.07
C LEU A 13 -19.01 19.49 -1.71
N LEU A 14 -19.06 18.35 -1.01
CA LEU A 14 -19.63 18.26 0.33
C LEU A 14 -18.77 19.00 1.36
N ASP A 15 -19.47 19.54 2.38
CA ASP A 15 -18.84 20.06 3.60
C ASP A 15 -17.89 18.99 4.18
N PRO A 16 -16.60 19.33 4.43
CA PRO A 16 -15.62 18.40 5.00
C PRO A 16 -16.12 17.61 6.20
N ALA A 17 -16.93 18.21 7.09
CA ALA A 17 -17.45 17.54 8.28
C ALA A 17 -18.45 16.41 7.96
N LEU A 18 -19.10 16.46 6.80
CA LEU A 18 -20.14 15.51 6.39
C LEU A 18 -19.61 14.37 5.50
N ARG A 19 -18.43 14.55 4.90
CA ARG A 19 -17.87 13.64 3.88
C ARG A 19 -17.80 12.19 4.34
N LYS A 20 -17.27 11.94 5.54
CA LYS A 20 -17.10 10.58 6.07
C LYS A 20 -18.45 9.88 6.26
N GLY A 21 -19.41 10.52 6.90
CA GLY A 21 -20.75 9.96 7.12
C GLY A 21 -21.44 9.67 5.79
N TRP A 22 -21.43 10.65 4.88
CA TRP A 22 -22.02 10.50 3.56
C TRP A 22 -21.42 9.32 2.77
N LEU A 23 -20.10 9.15 2.78
CA LEU A 23 -19.43 8.02 2.10
C LEU A 23 -19.86 6.65 2.62
N LEU A 24 -20.05 6.53 3.94
CA LEU A 24 -20.48 5.28 4.56
C LEU A 24 -21.93 4.96 4.21
N ASP A 25 -22.77 5.98 4.14
CA ASP A 25 -24.20 5.83 3.84
C ASP A 25 -24.49 5.61 2.34
N ASN A 26 -23.61 6.07 1.46
CA ASN A 26 -23.81 6.07 0.00
C ASN A 26 -22.89 5.11 -0.76
N ARG A 27 -22.23 4.17 -0.07
CA ARG A 27 -21.46 3.12 -0.75
C ARG A 27 -22.38 2.27 -1.63
N PRO A 28 -22.08 2.06 -2.92
CA PRO A 28 -22.86 1.16 -3.77
C PRO A 28 -22.88 -0.27 -3.22
N ALA A 29 -24.07 -0.87 -3.14
CA ALA A 29 -24.25 -2.21 -2.56
C ALA A 29 -23.64 -3.33 -3.40
N ASP A 30 -23.54 -3.11 -4.71
CA ASP A 30 -23.02 -4.01 -5.73
C ASP A 30 -21.50 -3.90 -5.93
N VAL A 31 -20.83 -2.97 -5.23
CA VAL A 31 -19.39 -2.76 -5.32
C VAL A 31 -18.69 -3.31 -4.08
N SER A 32 -17.66 -4.13 -4.30
CA SER A 32 -16.77 -4.60 -3.23
C SER A 32 -16.24 -3.40 -2.42
N PRO A 33 -16.33 -3.43 -1.08
CA PRO A 33 -15.85 -2.32 -0.27
C PRO A 33 -14.38 -1.98 -0.50
N ALA A 34 -13.53 -2.97 -0.80
CA ALA A 34 -12.14 -2.72 -1.15
C ALA A 34 -12.00 -1.94 -2.47
N HIS A 35 -12.70 -2.35 -3.52
CA HIS A 35 -12.67 -1.67 -4.83
C HIS A 35 -13.23 -0.25 -4.76
N TRP A 36 -14.22 -0.02 -3.89
CA TRP A 36 -14.75 1.33 -3.63
C TRP A 36 -13.66 2.26 -3.07
N TRP A 37 -12.98 1.84 -2.00
CA TRP A 37 -11.90 2.64 -1.41
C TRP A 37 -10.73 2.83 -2.36
N PHE A 38 -10.29 1.79 -3.08
CA PHE A 38 -9.23 1.92 -4.08
C PHE A 38 -9.60 2.96 -5.15
N SER A 39 -10.81 2.89 -5.70
CA SER A 39 -11.24 3.82 -6.75
C SER A 39 -11.27 5.27 -6.26
N LEU A 40 -11.79 5.51 -5.04
CA LEU A 40 -11.83 6.85 -4.44
C LEU A 40 -10.43 7.42 -4.18
N ILE A 41 -9.55 6.62 -3.57
CA ILE A 41 -8.18 7.03 -3.24
C ILE A 41 -7.38 7.29 -4.52
N ASP A 42 -7.46 6.39 -5.50
CA ASP A 42 -6.76 6.52 -6.77
C ASP A 42 -7.22 7.78 -7.54
N SER A 43 -8.52 8.07 -7.52
CA SER A 43 -9.08 9.29 -8.11
C SER A 43 -8.55 10.54 -7.40
N ALA A 44 -8.55 10.55 -6.06
CA ALA A 44 -8.06 11.69 -5.29
C ALA A 44 -6.56 11.94 -5.43
N VAL A 45 -5.74 10.89 -5.38
CA VAL A 45 -4.29 11.01 -5.61
C VAL A 45 -3.99 11.49 -7.04
N SER A 46 -4.78 11.05 -8.02
CA SER A 46 -4.68 11.52 -9.41
C SER A 46 -5.01 13.01 -9.54
N ASP A 47 -6.07 13.48 -8.89
CA ASP A 47 -6.44 14.90 -8.87
C ASP A 47 -5.35 15.76 -8.26
N VAL A 48 -4.81 15.37 -7.10
CA VAL A 48 -3.69 16.07 -6.44
C VAL A 48 -2.49 16.18 -7.38
N ARG A 49 -2.10 15.06 -8.03
CA ARG A 49 -1.01 15.07 -9.02
C ARG A 49 -1.31 16.04 -10.18
N HIS A 50 -2.51 16.01 -10.73
CA HIS A 50 -2.87 16.88 -11.85
C HIS A 50 -2.85 18.36 -11.47
N GLN A 51 -3.32 18.71 -10.28
CA GLN A 51 -3.27 20.08 -9.75
C GLN A 51 -1.83 20.57 -9.68
N HIS A 52 -0.92 19.77 -9.11
CA HIS A 52 0.49 20.15 -8.98
C HIS A 52 1.23 20.25 -10.31
N LEU A 53 0.84 19.45 -11.31
CA LEU A 53 1.37 19.55 -12.67
C LEU A 53 0.76 20.71 -13.48
N GLY A 54 -0.15 21.49 -12.89
CA GLY A 54 -0.75 22.67 -13.54
C GLY A 54 -1.77 22.34 -14.63
N PHE A 55 -2.33 21.12 -14.64
CA PHE A 55 -3.38 20.78 -15.60
C PHE A 55 -4.66 21.53 -15.27
N ALA A 56 -5.07 22.41 -16.18
CA ALA A 56 -6.33 23.12 -16.05
C ALA A 56 -7.51 22.13 -16.13
N SER A 57 -8.40 22.20 -15.14
CA SER A 57 -9.65 21.45 -15.11
C SER A 57 -10.80 22.39 -14.78
N THR A 58 -11.92 22.22 -15.47
CA THR A 58 -13.19 22.87 -15.13
C THR A 58 -14.00 22.07 -14.11
N ARG A 59 -13.53 20.86 -13.75
CA ARG A 59 -14.20 19.97 -12.80
C ARG A 59 -13.65 20.19 -11.38
N PRO A 60 -14.48 20.00 -10.35
CA PRO A 60 -14.00 19.92 -8.97
C PRO A 60 -12.92 18.85 -8.86
N GLN A 61 -11.87 19.14 -8.08
CA GLN A 61 -10.75 18.24 -7.87
C GLN A 61 -10.50 18.10 -6.37
N ALA A 62 -10.15 16.88 -5.94
CA ALA A 62 -9.73 16.66 -4.56
C ALA A 62 -8.40 17.35 -4.27
N ASP A 63 -8.28 17.92 -3.07
CA ASP A 63 -7.02 18.40 -2.53
C ASP A 63 -6.29 17.28 -1.77
N GLN A 64 -5.05 17.57 -1.36
CA GLN A 64 -4.22 16.63 -0.62
C GLN A 64 -4.84 16.24 0.73
N ALA A 65 -5.56 17.15 1.38
CA ALA A 65 -6.23 16.89 2.66
C ALA A 65 -7.36 15.85 2.50
N LEU A 66 -8.18 15.95 1.45
CA LEU A 66 -9.22 14.97 1.15
C LEU A 66 -8.61 13.62 0.75
N ALA A 67 -7.56 13.62 -0.08
CA ALA A 67 -6.89 12.37 -0.47
C ALA A 67 -6.34 11.62 0.75
N ALA A 68 -5.70 12.35 1.68
CA ALA A 68 -5.19 11.76 2.91
C ALA A 68 -6.31 11.28 3.85
N ALA A 69 -7.38 12.05 4.00
CA ALA A 69 -8.54 11.65 4.80
C ALA A 69 -9.22 10.38 4.27
N LEU A 70 -9.31 10.21 2.95
CA LEU A 70 -9.83 8.98 2.33
C LEU A 70 -9.00 7.75 2.69
N ILE A 71 -7.67 7.90 2.76
CA ILE A 71 -6.77 6.81 3.17
C ILE A 71 -6.99 6.46 4.64
N ASP A 72 -7.09 7.45 5.52
CA ASP A 72 -7.38 7.23 6.95
C ASP A 72 -8.73 6.53 7.16
N TRP A 73 -9.77 6.98 6.47
CA TRP A 73 -11.10 6.35 6.58
C TRP A 73 -11.12 4.92 6.02
N ALA A 74 -10.30 4.64 5.00
CA ALA A 74 -10.15 3.29 4.47
C ALA A 74 -9.43 2.38 5.48
N LEU A 75 -8.46 2.88 6.24
CA LEU A 75 -7.76 2.12 7.29
C LEU A 75 -8.67 1.68 8.46
N GLU A 76 -9.79 2.38 8.69
CA GLU A 76 -10.82 1.93 9.64
C GLU A 76 -11.62 0.71 9.14
N ARG A 77 -11.33 0.24 7.93
CA ARG A 77 -11.99 -0.85 7.19
C ARG A 77 -10.92 -1.88 6.80
N PRO A 78 -11.26 -3.04 6.19
CA PRO A 78 -10.25 -4.01 5.74
C PRO A 78 -9.48 -3.51 4.50
N PHE A 79 -8.84 -2.35 4.61
CA PHE A 79 -7.95 -1.79 3.61
C PHE A 79 -6.50 -2.18 3.97
N PRO A 80 -5.71 -2.70 3.01
CA PRO A 80 -4.36 -3.16 3.34
C PRO A 80 -3.44 -2.00 3.75
N LEU A 81 -2.79 -2.14 4.92
CA LEU A 81 -1.89 -1.13 5.47
C LEU A 81 -0.75 -0.76 4.51
N VAL A 82 -0.14 -1.76 3.85
CA VAL A 82 0.91 -1.54 2.84
C VAL A 82 0.47 -0.59 1.73
N ILE A 83 -0.80 -0.67 1.31
CA ILE A 83 -1.32 0.21 0.26
C ILE A 83 -1.58 1.61 0.81
N ALA A 84 -2.07 1.74 2.04
CA ALA A 84 -2.22 3.04 2.69
C ALA A 84 -0.88 3.77 2.82
N VAL A 85 0.15 3.09 3.33
CA VAL A 85 1.52 3.63 3.43
C VAL A 85 2.04 4.03 2.04
N GLN A 86 1.88 3.18 1.02
CA GLN A 86 2.28 3.51 -0.35
C GLN A 86 1.56 4.75 -0.88
N ARG A 87 0.25 4.90 -0.65
CA ARG A 87 -0.53 6.04 -1.13
C ARG A 87 -0.18 7.33 -0.38
N LEU A 88 0.07 7.26 0.92
CA LEU A 88 0.55 8.41 1.70
C LEU A 88 1.96 8.83 1.27
N ALA A 89 2.88 7.88 1.08
CA ALA A 89 4.21 8.12 0.55
C ALA A 89 4.15 8.77 -0.86
N GLN A 90 3.21 8.33 -1.70
CA GLN A 90 2.98 8.94 -3.01
C GLN A 90 2.48 10.40 -2.90
N LEU A 91 1.56 10.70 -1.97
CA LEU A 91 1.13 12.08 -1.72
C LEU A 91 2.28 12.95 -1.20
N LEU A 92 3.11 12.40 -0.32
CA LEU A 92 4.31 13.07 0.20
C LEU A 92 5.31 13.39 -0.93
N SER A 93 5.60 12.44 -1.82
CA SER A 93 6.42 12.69 -3.03
C SER A 93 5.84 13.83 -3.86
N ILE A 94 4.54 13.79 -4.17
CA ILE A 94 3.89 14.80 -5.00
C ILE A 94 4.03 16.21 -4.38
N ALA A 95 3.86 16.32 -3.06
CA ALA A 95 3.99 17.58 -2.36
C ALA A 95 5.42 18.14 -2.38
N PHE A 96 6.43 17.28 -2.17
CA PHE A 96 7.83 17.71 -2.27
C PHE A 96 8.26 18.04 -3.69
N ASP A 97 7.79 17.30 -4.69
CA ASP A 97 8.01 17.64 -6.10
C ASP A 97 7.40 19.02 -6.45
N ALA A 98 6.32 19.41 -5.76
CA ALA A 98 5.70 20.73 -5.86
C ALA A 98 6.38 21.81 -4.99
N GLY A 99 7.44 21.47 -4.25
CA GLY A 99 8.20 22.39 -3.42
C GLY A 99 7.56 22.75 -2.08
N GLN A 100 6.59 21.97 -1.59
CA GLN A 100 5.99 22.19 -0.27
C GLN A 100 6.96 21.84 0.86
N MET A 101 6.84 22.55 1.98
CA MET A 101 7.58 22.25 3.21
C MET A 101 6.79 21.26 4.09
N VAL A 102 7.49 20.53 4.97
CA VAL A 102 6.87 19.50 5.83
C VAL A 102 5.75 20.08 6.71
N GLU A 103 5.90 21.32 7.17
CA GLU A 103 4.95 22.02 8.04
C GLU A 103 3.62 22.32 7.34
N GLU A 104 3.64 22.44 6.01
CA GLU A 104 2.48 22.73 5.17
C GLU A 104 1.64 21.48 4.87
N LEU A 105 2.21 20.29 5.09
CA LEU A 105 1.55 19.02 4.81
C LEU A 105 0.45 18.71 5.83
N PRO A 106 -0.65 18.05 5.40
CA PRO A 106 -1.58 17.40 6.30
C PRO A 106 -0.85 16.48 7.28
N VAL A 107 -1.27 16.48 8.55
CA VAL A 107 -0.56 15.79 9.64
C VAL A 107 -0.31 14.30 9.34
N ASN A 108 -1.28 13.63 8.74
CA ASN A 108 -1.25 12.22 8.35
C ASN A 108 -0.34 11.93 7.14
N VAL A 109 0.05 12.93 6.35
CA VAL A 109 0.97 12.80 5.21
C VAL A 109 2.42 13.15 5.60
N ARG A 110 2.64 13.68 6.80
CA ARG A 110 4.00 14.02 7.25
C ARG A 110 4.87 12.76 7.38
N PRO A 111 6.19 12.85 7.10
CA PRO A 111 7.11 11.70 7.19
C PRO A 111 6.98 10.92 8.50
N ASP A 112 6.93 11.61 9.64
CA ASP A 112 6.76 11.00 10.97
C ASP A 112 5.47 10.19 11.11
N ALA A 113 4.36 10.69 10.57
CA ALA A 113 3.07 10.01 10.69
C ALA A 113 3.06 8.71 9.84
N ILE A 114 3.60 8.78 8.62
CA ILE A 114 3.66 7.61 7.72
C ILE A 114 4.65 6.57 8.28
N ALA A 115 5.81 7.00 8.76
CA ALA A 115 6.80 6.10 9.36
C ALA A 115 6.26 5.40 10.61
N ARG A 116 5.57 6.14 11.49
CA ARG A 116 4.91 5.56 12.67
C ARG A 116 3.83 4.57 12.27
N LEU A 117 2.96 4.94 11.33
CA LEU A 117 1.91 4.06 10.81
C LEU A 117 2.47 2.74 10.27
N ALA A 118 3.58 2.79 9.51
CA ALA A 118 4.21 1.60 8.98
C ALA A 118 4.85 0.74 10.08
N LEU A 119 5.64 1.35 10.97
CA LEU A 119 6.36 0.64 12.03
C LEU A 119 5.42 0.03 13.07
N ASP A 120 4.33 0.73 13.44
CA ASP A 120 3.28 0.18 14.31
C ASP A 120 2.57 -1.02 13.65
N GLY A 121 2.56 -1.06 12.31
CA GLY A 121 2.07 -2.17 11.52
C GLY A 121 3.00 -3.38 11.45
N PHE A 122 4.26 -3.24 11.86
CA PHE A 122 5.20 -4.35 11.85
C PHE A 122 4.90 -5.30 13.00
N ALA A 123 4.09 -6.32 12.72
CA ALA A 123 3.64 -7.32 13.68
C ALA A 123 4.73 -8.32 14.15
N MET A 124 6.02 -8.02 13.93
CA MET A 124 7.14 -8.80 14.43
C MET A 124 8.39 -7.94 14.57
N THR A 125 9.34 -8.38 15.39
CA THR A 125 10.65 -7.72 15.52
C THR A 125 11.51 -7.97 14.28
N ARG A 126 12.54 -7.14 14.08
CA ARG A 126 13.51 -7.31 12.99
C ARG A 126 14.15 -8.69 12.99
N GLU A 127 14.61 -9.13 14.16
CA GLU A 127 15.33 -10.40 14.31
C GLU A 127 14.41 -11.58 13.94
N HIS A 128 13.13 -11.51 14.33
CA HIS A 128 12.15 -12.51 13.93
C HIS A 128 11.86 -12.45 12.42
N ALA A 129 11.71 -11.26 11.84
CA ALA A 129 11.48 -11.10 10.41
C ALA A 129 12.60 -11.70 9.57
N ILE A 130 13.85 -11.41 9.93
CA ILE A 130 15.04 -11.97 9.26
C ILE A 130 15.09 -13.49 9.40
N ALA A 131 14.90 -14.01 10.62
CA ALA A 131 14.90 -15.45 10.86
C ALA A 131 13.77 -16.16 10.08
N ARG A 132 12.60 -15.53 9.98
CA ARG A 132 11.46 -16.07 9.25
C ARG A 132 11.70 -16.07 7.74
N ALA A 133 12.21 -14.97 7.19
CA ALA A 133 12.61 -14.88 5.78
C ALA A 133 13.65 -15.94 5.44
N ALA A 134 14.68 -16.10 6.28
CA ALA A 134 15.70 -17.14 6.10
C ALA A 134 15.10 -18.56 6.15
N SER A 135 14.17 -18.81 7.07
CA SER A 135 13.47 -20.10 7.17
C SER A 135 12.62 -20.39 5.92
N LEU A 136 11.88 -19.40 5.41
CA LEU A 136 11.09 -19.55 4.18
C LEU A 136 11.99 -19.79 2.96
N ARG A 137 13.10 -19.06 2.83
CA ARG A 137 14.08 -19.26 1.76
C ARG A 137 14.70 -20.66 1.76
N ALA A 138 14.88 -21.27 2.94
CA ALA A 138 15.45 -22.59 3.09
C ALA A 138 14.46 -23.74 2.81
N LYS A 139 13.15 -23.46 2.76
CA LYS A 139 12.14 -24.47 2.46
C LYS A 139 12.13 -24.78 0.96
N PRO A 140 12.35 -26.04 0.55
CA PRO A 140 12.20 -26.41 -0.84
C PRO A 140 10.73 -26.27 -1.23
N LEU A 141 10.46 -25.60 -2.35
CA LEU A 141 9.13 -25.61 -2.94
C LEU A 141 8.96 -26.84 -3.83
N THR A 142 7.79 -27.44 -3.75
CA THR A 142 7.33 -28.53 -4.60
C THR A 142 6.22 -28.05 -5.53
N GLU A 143 5.82 -28.86 -6.51
CA GLU A 143 4.70 -28.51 -7.41
C GLU A 143 3.38 -28.33 -6.64
N ASP A 144 3.22 -29.03 -5.51
CA ASP A 144 2.03 -28.96 -4.65
C ASP A 144 1.91 -27.62 -3.91
N ASP A 145 3.00 -26.85 -3.81
CA ASP A 145 3.03 -25.53 -3.18
C ASP A 145 2.63 -24.41 -4.15
N LEU A 146 2.38 -24.74 -5.43
CA LEU A 146 2.10 -23.78 -6.49
C LEU A 146 0.70 -23.96 -7.04
N TYR A 147 -0.10 -22.88 -7.01
CA TYR A 147 -1.39 -22.86 -7.70
C TYR A 147 -1.19 -22.71 -9.22
N GLN A 148 -1.74 -23.64 -9.99
CA GLN A 148 -1.67 -23.69 -11.45
C GLN A 148 -3.01 -23.29 -12.09
N PRO A 149 -3.00 -22.66 -13.28
CA PRO A 149 -4.22 -22.38 -14.02
C PRO A 149 -5.05 -23.66 -14.26
N GLY A 150 -6.34 -23.62 -13.91
CA GLY A 150 -7.26 -24.75 -14.07
C GLY A 150 -7.37 -25.66 -12.85
N GLN A 151 -6.61 -25.42 -11.78
CA GLN A 151 -6.81 -26.10 -10.50
C GLN A 151 -8.07 -25.60 -9.77
N ASP A 152 -8.56 -26.40 -8.82
CA ASP A 152 -9.72 -26.06 -8.00
C ASP A 152 -9.41 -24.81 -7.13
N PRO A 153 -10.25 -23.77 -7.16
CA PRO A 153 -10.11 -22.59 -6.29
C PRO A 153 -9.98 -22.93 -4.79
N ALA A 154 -10.50 -24.07 -4.33
CA ALA A 154 -10.34 -24.52 -2.95
C ALA A 154 -8.87 -24.80 -2.58
N ILE A 155 -8.03 -25.19 -3.54
CA ILE A 155 -6.58 -25.38 -3.34
C ILE A 155 -5.93 -24.03 -3.06
N PHE A 156 -6.25 -23.01 -3.86
CA PHE A 156 -5.76 -21.65 -3.61
C PHE A 156 -6.18 -21.14 -2.24
N GLU A 157 -7.46 -21.33 -1.88
CA GLU A 157 -7.96 -20.97 -0.55
C GLU A 157 -7.15 -21.67 0.56
N ALA A 158 -6.94 -22.98 0.47
CA ALA A 158 -6.15 -23.73 1.44
C ALA A 158 -4.71 -23.21 1.57
N LEU A 159 -4.05 -22.90 0.45
CA LEU A 159 -2.69 -22.32 0.44
C LEU A 159 -2.66 -20.97 1.18
N THR A 160 -3.65 -20.10 0.95
CA THR A 160 -3.71 -18.77 1.58
C THR A 160 -3.93 -18.81 3.10
N GLN A 161 -4.39 -19.93 3.65
CA GLN A 161 -4.60 -20.10 5.08
C GLN A 161 -3.34 -20.56 5.83
N THR A 162 -2.28 -20.96 5.12
CA THR A 162 -1.04 -21.43 5.74
C THR A 162 -0.25 -20.29 6.39
N ASP A 163 0.45 -20.59 7.49
CA ASP A 163 1.32 -19.61 8.16
C ASP A 163 2.48 -19.18 7.27
N ASP A 164 3.01 -20.08 6.43
CA ASP A 164 4.06 -19.76 5.47
C ASP A 164 3.60 -18.74 4.42
N TYR A 165 2.42 -18.93 3.83
CA TYR A 165 1.86 -17.96 2.88
C TYR A 165 1.62 -16.60 3.55
N ARG A 166 1.02 -16.60 4.74
CA ARG A 166 0.72 -15.37 5.48
C ARG A 166 1.99 -14.61 5.87
N ASP A 167 3.02 -15.32 6.34
CA ASP A 167 4.29 -14.70 6.71
C ASP A 167 5.08 -14.24 5.49
N TYR A 168 5.04 -14.98 4.38
CA TYR A 168 5.59 -14.53 3.09
C TYR A 168 4.99 -13.18 2.69
N HIS A 169 3.66 -13.07 2.68
CA HIS A 169 2.98 -11.84 2.31
C HIS A 169 3.25 -10.71 3.31
N ARG A 170 3.31 -11.00 4.60
CA ARG A 170 3.65 -10.00 5.62
C ARG A 170 5.07 -9.46 5.43
N LEU A 171 6.05 -10.31 5.16
CA LEU A 171 7.44 -9.89 4.88
C LEU A 171 7.54 -9.08 3.59
N PHE A 172 6.81 -9.50 2.55
CA PHE A 172 6.71 -8.74 1.30
C PHE A 172 6.09 -7.35 1.51
N ASP A 173 5.06 -7.26 2.35
CA ASP A 173 4.44 -5.98 2.70
C ASP A 173 5.41 -5.07 3.49
N PHE A 174 6.24 -5.64 4.37
CA PHE A 174 7.28 -4.88 5.06
C PHE A 174 8.30 -4.31 4.08
N ASP A 175 8.83 -5.14 3.18
CA ASP A 175 9.77 -4.70 2.14
C ASP A 175 9.19 -3.56 1.28
N ARG A 176 7.92 -3.68 0.87
CA ARG A 176 7.25 -2.63 0.10
C ARG A 176 7.09 -1.34 0.89
N MET A 177 6.67 -1.41 2.15
CA MET A 177 6.54 -0.23 3.01
C MET A 177 7.90 0.45 3.20
N LEU A 178 8.96 -0.33 3.48
CA LEU A 178 10.32 0.17 3.63
C LEU A 178 10.83 0.85 2.35
N THR A 179 10.63 0.23 1.20
CA THR A 179 10.97 0.82 -0.11
C THR A 179 10.28 2.17 -0.31
N CYS A 180 9.00 2.30 0.05
CA CYS A 180 8.26 3.55 -0.08
C CYS A 180 8.76 4.64 0.88
N LEU A 181 9.24 4.26 2.06
CA LEU A 181 9.68 5.19 3.10
C LEU A 181 11.15 5.61 3.00
N ALA A 182 11.98 4.78 2.35
CA ALA A 182 13.42 5.03 2.22
C ALA A 182 13.79 6.45 1.76
N PRO A 183 13.10 7.07 0.77
CA PRO A 183 13.42 8.42 0.31
C PRO A 183 13.19 9.52 1.36
N PHE A 184 12.40 9.26 2.40
CA PHE A 184 11.93 10.27 3.35
C PHE A 184 12.51 10.13 4.75
N VAL A 185 13.39 9.14 4.99
CA VAL A 185 13.92 8.84 6.34
C VAL A 185 14.66 10.02 6.95
N ASP A 186 15.34 10.83 6.14
CA ASP A 186 16.08 12.00 6.59
C ASP A 186 15.19 13.24 6.82
N LEU A 187 13.90 13.14 6.49
CA LEU A 187 12.89 14.18 6.69
C LEU A 187 12.03 13.93 7.93
N ILE A 188 12.25 12.82 8.64
CA ILE A 188 11.56 12.49 9.89
C ILE A 188 12.14 13.33 11.02
N ALA A 189 11.26 14.06 11.73
CA ALA A 189 11.66 14.96 12.81
C ALA A 189 11.97 14.22 14.12
N ASP A 190 11.26 13.14 14.43
CA ASP A 190 11.50 12.29 15.61
C ASP A 190 12.77 11.41 15.40
N PRO A 191 13.86 11.66 16.16
CA PRO A 191 15.13 10.95 15.95
C PRO A 191 15.05 9.46 16.32
N ASP A 192 14.19 9.09 17.28
CA ASP A 192 14.03 7.69 17.68
C ASP A 192 13.29 6.91 16.60
N LEU A 193 12.25 7.53 16.02
CA LEU A 193 11.50 6.98 14.90
C LEU A 193 12.37 6.85 13.65
N ALA A 194 13.13 7.89 13.30
CA ALA A 194 14.07 7.86 12.19
C ALA A 194 15.15 6.79 12.41
N GLY A 195 15.66 6.66 13.64
CA GLY A 195 16.62 5.62 14.02
C GLY A 195 16.05 4.21 13.86
N GLU A 196 14.80 3.98 14.27
CA GLU A 196 14.13 2.70 14.11
C GLU A 196 13.89 2.35 12.63
N LEU A 197 13.42 3.30 11.83
CA LEU A 197 13.22 3.10 10.40
C LEU A 197 14.55 2.78 9.69
N ARG A 198 15.65 3.50 10.01
CA ARG A 198 16.98 3.21 9.44
C ARG A 198 17.46 1.79 9.77
N ARG A 199 17.19 1.30 10.98
CA ARG A 199 17.54 -0.07 11.37
C ARG A 199 16.73 -1.12 10.60
N TRP A 200 15.45 -0.84 10.30
CA TRP A 200 14.66 -1.70 9.42
C TRP A 200 15.14 -1.66 7.96
N LEU A 201 15.45 -0.47 7.44
CA LEU A 201 16.01 -0.29 6.10
C LEU A 201 17.35 -1.03 5.94
N ALA A 202 18.19 -1.05 6.98
CA ALA A 202 19.48 -1.74 6.95
C ALA A 202 19.35 -3.27 6.77
N VAL A 203 18.25 -3.86 7.23
CA VAL A 203 17.98 -5.32 7.13
C VAL A 203 16.97 -5.64 6.03
N GLN A 204 16.50 -4.64 5.28
CA GLN A 204 15.54 -4.82 4.19
C GLN A 204 15.98 -5.90 3.18
N PRO A 205 17.25 -5.96 2.73
CA PRO A 205 17.69 -7.01 1.80
C PRO A 205 17.55 -8.43 2.34
N ASP A 206 17.49 -8.61 3.67
CA ASP A 206 17.36 -9.92 4.31
C ASP A 206 15.90 -10.37 4.45
N LEU A 207 14.94 -9.46 4.21
CA LEU A 207 13.50 -9.71 4.33
C LEU A 207 12.91 -10.45 3.14
N ASP A 208 13.59 -10.48 1.98
CA ASP A 208 13.10 -11.20 0.80
C ASP A 208 12.93 -12.70 1.14
N PRO A 209 11.68 -13.20 1.13
CA PRO A 209 11.41 -14.60 1.46
C PRO A 209 11.58 -15.53 0.24
N VAL A 210 11.85 -15.01 -0.96
CA VAL A 210 11.92 -15.79 -2.20
C VAL A 210 13.25 -16.57 -2.29
N PRO A 211 13.21 -17.92 -2.40
CA PRO A 211 14.38 -18.69 -2.81
C PRO A 211 14.87 -18.24 -4.20
N THR A 212 16.16 -17.93 -4.34
CA THR A 212 16.80 -17.54 -5.61
C THR A 212 16.50 -18.54 -6.76
N ALA A 213 16.20 -19.79 -6.42
CA ALA A 213 15.84 -20.86 -7.36
C ALA A 213 14.49 -20.66 -8.09
N ILE A 214 13.51 -19.97 -7.50
CA ILE A 214 12.19 -19.73 -8.13
C ILE A 214 12.31 -18.78 -9.33
N MET A 215 13.22 -17.82 -9.26
CA MET A 215 13.47 -16.90 -10.38
C MET A 215 13.91 -17.63 -11.66
N LEU A 216 14.57 -18.79 -11.51
CA LEU A 216 15.08 -19.60 -12.62
C LEU A 216 14.02 -20.53 -13.24
N LEU A 217 13.06 -21.01 -12.45
CA LEU A 217 11.97 -21.87 -12.94
C LEU A 217 10.93 -21.09 -13.76
N GLY A 218 10.65 -19.83 -13.39
CA GLY A 218 9.75 -18.95 -14.15
C GLY A 218 10.26 -18.59 -15.56
N THR A 219 11.57 -18.61 -15.78
CA THR A 219 12.19 -18.42 -17.10
C THR A 219 12.20 -19.69 -17.96
N ALA A 220 12.30 -20.87 -17.35
CA ALA A 220 12.32 -22.14 -18.08
C ALA A 220 10.91 -22.51 -18.60
N ALA A 221 9.86 -22.33 -17.80
CA ALA A 221 8.49 -22.68 -18.18
C ALA A 221 7.92 -21.81 -19.32
N ARG A 222 8.43 -20.59 -19.53
CA ARG A 222 8.03 -19.72 -20.65
C ARG A 222 8.74 -20.02 -21.97
N SER A 223 9.71 -20.92 -21.96
CA SER A 223 10.56 -21.23 -23.12
C SER A 223 10.18 -22.54 -23.83
N ALA A 224 9.23 -23.31 -23.28
CA ALA A 224 8.73 -24.52 -23.93
C ALA A 224 7.66 -24.14 -24.98
N PRO A 225 7.88 -24.42 -26.28
CA PRO A 225 6.84 -24.22 -27.29
C PRO A 225 5.67 -25.20 -27.03
N PRO A 226 4.42 -24.80 -27.36
CA PRO A 226 3.28 -25.69 -27.23
C PRO A 226 3.43 -26.88 -28.20
N GLU A 227 3.18 -28.10 -27.71
CA GLU A 227 2.98 -29.31 -28.52
C GLU A 227 1.62 -29.33 -29.23
#